data_AF-A0A8D5U4V9-F1
#
_entry.id   AF-A0A8D5U4V9-F1
#
_cell.length_a   1.000
_cell.length_b   1.000
_cell.length_c   1.000
_cell.angle_alpha   90.00
_cell.angle_beta   90.00
_cell.angle_gamma   90.00
#
_symmetry.space_group_name_H-M   'P 1'
#
loop_
_entity.id
_entity.type
_entity.pdbx_description
1 polymer ?
#
loop_
_entity_poly.entity_id
_entity_poly.type
_entity_poly.pdbx_seq_one_letter_code
_entity_poly.pdbx_strand_id
1 'polypeptide(L)'
;MRPIYLYAPALKKYETEYMSSEQGWRIVSVTGNACAFNCKHCNRRILESMEDASTPVKLEMEIRKSLSEGHKGLILSGGSTGRGEVPIWKFSAVLKKYKDKMTFIAHTGVVRSKEIAMKFKEAGVKIALLDMVGDEDTIKDTLGQPFTVEDYLNSFKLLKKAGLMVVPHVIVGLSKKGIESELNALDMLRGVSPDAVIVVGLMPLSSSNSFRQPEPEDMITVMKKARDSFSVPVMLGCARPRGRRYLEVEKFAVDYELDGIAFPEEETINYALSKRQVVFNSSCCANVVFDILGVV
;
A
#
# COMPACT_ATOMS: atom_id res chain seq x y z
N MET A 1 -1.88 -9.25 -24.81
CA MET A 1 -1.84 -9.30 -23.34
C MET A 1 -1.13 -8.05 -22.83
N ARG A 2 -1.61 -7.47 -21.73
CA ARG A 2 -1.00 -6.27 -21.13
C ARG A 2 0.39 -6.64 -20.54
N PRO A 3 1.37 -5.71 -20.52
CA PRO A 3 2.60 -5.96 -19.77
C PRO A 3 2.29 -6.20 -18.29
N ILE A 4 3.19 -6.89 -17.59
CA ILE A 4 3.12 -7.07 -16.13
C ILE A 4 4.32 -6.41 -15.47
N TYR A 5 4.04 -5.61 -14.44
CA TYR A 5 5.05 -4.88 -13.69
C TYR A 5 5.40 -5.62 -12.40
N LEU A 6 6.67 -5.94 -12.21
CA LEU A 6 7.19 -6.66 -11.05
C LEU A 6 7.97 -5.70 -10.16
N TYR A 7 7.54 -5.58 -8.89
CA TYR A 7 8.06 -4.57 -7.96
C TYR A 7 8.86 -5.18 -6.81
N ALA A 8 10.02 -4.61 -6.51
CA ALA A 8 10.81 -4.95 -5.31
C ALA A 8 11.33 -3.70 -4.58
N PRO A 9 10.47 -2.99 -3.82
CA PRO A 9 10.92 -1.91 -2.95
C PRO A 9 11.77 -2.42 -1.77
N ALA A 10 12.51 -1.54 -1.10
CA ALA A 10 13.39 -1.88 0.03
C ALA A 10 12.60 -2.03 1.34
N LEU A 11 11.59 -2.91 1.35
CA LEU A 11 10.72 -3.17 2.52
C LEU A 11 11.09 -4.44 3.28
N LYS A 12 11.80 -5.36 2.61
CA LYS A 12 12.30 -6.62 3.16
C LYS A 12 13.47 -7.10 2.31
N LYS A 13 14.29 -8.01 2.85
CA LYS A 13 15.29 -8.71 2.04
C LYS A 13 14.59 -9.57 0.99
N TYR A 14 14.92 -9.34 -0.27
CA TYR A 14 14.37 -10.05 -1.41
C TYR A 14 15.37 -9.96 -2.56
N GLU A 15 15.71 -11.11 -3.12
CA GLU A 15 16.69 -11.25 -4.18
C GLU A 15 16.32 -12.45 -5.03
N THR A 16 16.44 -12.28 -6.34
CA THR A 16 16.23 -13.30 -7.39
C THR A 16 17.29 -13.07 -8.46
N GLU A 17 17.40 -13.97 -9.44
CA GLU A 17 18.28 -13.74 -10.61
C GLU A 17 17.94 -12.43 -11.36
N TYR A 18 16.70 -11.96 -11.29
CA TYR A 18 16.18 -10.86 -12.10
C TYR A 18 16.13 -9.50 -11.39
N MET A 19 15.96 -9.50 -10.07
CA MET A 19 15.79 -8.26 -9.30
C MET A 19 16.14 -8.44 -7.82
N SER A 20 16.58 -7.32 -7.21
CA SER A 20 16.91 -7.21 -5.79
C SER A 20 16.20 -6.01 -5.16
N SER A 21 15.78 -6.15 -3.91
CA SER A 21 15.17 -5.07 -3.14
C SER A 21 16.18 -4.06 -2.59
N GLU A 22 17.49 -4.31 -2.69
CA GLU A 22 18.54 -3.40 -2.20
C GLU A 22 18.51 -2.04 -2.90
N GLN A 23 18.09 -2.02 -4.17
CA GLN A 23 17.95 -0.80 -4.98
C GLN A 23 16.53 -0.19 -4.90
N GLY A 24 15.73 -0.70 -3.97
CA GLY A 24 14.31 -0.41 -3.85
C GLY A 24 14.02 0.87 -3.07
N TRP A 25 12.86 1.49 -3.34
CA TRP A 25 12.42 2.65 -2.57
C TRP A 25 12.20 2.25 -1.11
N ARG A 26 12.73 3.07 -0.21
CA ARG A 26 12.65 2.87 1.24
C ARG A 26 11.29 3.29 1.79
N ILE A 27 10.97 2.75 2.97
CA ILE A 27 9.86 3.21 3.80
C ILE A 27 10.40 3.84 5.08
N VAL A 28 9.81 4.97 5.45
CA VAL A 28 10.12 5.68 6.70
C VAL A 28 8.86 5.89 7.51
N SER A 29 8.98 5.84 8.84
CA SER A 29 7.90 6.19 9.75
C SER A 29 8.07 7.60 10.30
N VAL A 30 7.12 8.49 10.02
CA VAL A 30 7.12 9.87 10.54
C VAL A 30 6.67 9.96 12.01
N THR A 31 6.35 8.83 12.64
CA THR A 31 6.00 8.74 14.06
C THR A 31 6.87 7.74 14.81
N GLY A 32 7.93 7.20 14.17
CA GLY A 32 8.67 6.05 14.70
C GLY A 32 7.71 4.88 14.96
N ASN A 33 7.70 4.35 16.18
CA ASN A 33 6.81 3.23 16.55
C ASN A 33 5.51 3.67 17.24
N ALA A 34 5.23 4.98 17.33
CA ALA A 34 4.02 5.47 17.98
C ALA A 34 2.79 5.38 17.08
N CYS A 35 1.70 4.81 17.61
CA CYS A 35 0.37 4.75 16.99
C CYS A 35 -0.72 4.84 18.06
N ALA A 36 -1.80 5.55 17.79
CA ALA A 36 -2.89 5.74 18.75
C ALA A 36 -3.83 4.53 18.89
N PHE A 37 -3.99 3.72 17.84
CA PHE A 37 -5.05 2.69 17.80
C PHE A 37 -4.61 1.29 18.21
N ASN A 38 -3.30 0.98 18.18
CA ASN A 38 -2.77 -0.34 18.54
C ASN A 38 -3.61 -1.50 17.98
N CYS A 39 -4.00 -1.38 16.70
CA CYS A 39 -4.94 -2.29 16.05
C CYS A 39 -4.54 -3.74 16.32
N LYS A 40 -5.51 -4.61 16.62
CA LYS A 40 -5.24 -5.98 17.03
C LYS A 40 -4.40 -6.72 16.00
N HIS A 41 -4.58 -6.47 14.71
CA HIS A 41 -3.85 -7.20 13.66
C HIS A 41 -2.33 -6.91 13.62
N CYS A 42 -1.90 -5.67 13.87
CA CYS A 42 -0.48 -5.28 13.77
C CYS A 42 0.16 -5.01 15.14
N ASN A 43 -0.60 -4.54 16.12
CA ASN A 43 -0.11 -4.14 17.44
C ASN A 43 1.14 -3.22 17.37
N ARG A 44 1.16 -2.27 16.41
CA ARG A 44 2.31 -1.40 16.05
C ARG A 44 3.54 -2.10 15.47
N ARG A 45 3.59 -3.42 15.43
CA ARG A 45 4.77 -4.18 14.99
C ARG A 45 5.17 -3.91 13.55
N ILE A 46 4.23 -3.51 12.70
CA ILE A 46 4.54 -3.08 11.32
C ILE A 46 5.47 -1.87 11.28
N LEU A 47 5.46 -1.01 12.31
CA LEU A 47 6.30 0.19 12.38
C LEU A 47 7.74 -0.16 12.77
N GLU A 48 7.96 -1.28 13.48
CA GLU A 48 9.28 -1.71 13.96
C GLU A 48 10.27 -1.98 12.83
N SER A 49 9.78 -2.31 11.64
CA SER A 49 10.61 -2.56 10.44
C SER A 49 10.86 -1.31 9.59
N MET A 50 10.34 -0.15 9.98
CA MET A 50 10.48 1.10 9.22
C MET A 50 11.61 1.96 9.79
N GLU A 51 12.34 2.65 8.91
CA GLU A 51 13.36 3.62 9.33
C GLU A 51 12.69 4.81 10.06
N ASP A 52 13.25 5.22 11.18
CA ASP A 52 12.67 6.26 12.02
C ASP A 52 12.91 7.66 11.43
N ALA A 53 11.83 8.30 10.97
CA ALA A 53 11.80 9.68 10.47
C ALA A 53 10.91 10.59 11.33
N SER A 54 10.81 10.31 12.64
CA SER A 54 9.92 11.00 13.58
C SER A 54 10.25 12.48 13.86
N THR A 55 11.36 13.00 13.33
CA THR A 55 11.74 14.42 13.46
C THR A 55 12.14 15.00 12.10
N PRO A 56 12.03 16.33 11.89
CA PRO A 56 12.42 16.96 10.63
C PRO A 56 13.87 16.63 10.22
N VAL A 57 14.78 16.56 11.19
CA VAL A 57 16.19 16.21 10.97
C VAL A 57 16.34 14.76 10.50
N LYS A 58 15.66 13.81 11.17
CA LYS A 58 15.69 12.39 10.79
C LYS A 58 15.09 12.17 9.40
N LEU A 59 13.93 12.79 9.12
CA LEU A 59 13.31 12.71 7.81
C LEU A 59 14.21 13.28 6.70
N GLU A 60 14.81 14.45 6.92
CA GLU A 60 15.72 15.03 5.92
C GLU A 60 16.96 14.15 5.69
N MET A 61 17.46 13.48 6.73
CA MET A 61 18.55 12.51 6.62
C MET A 61 18.16 11.33 5.74
N GLU A 62 17.00 10.70 5.97
CA GLU A 62 16.53 9.57 5.16
C GLU A 62 16.22 9.96 3.71
N ILE A 63 15.72 11.17 3.46
CA ILE A 63 15.54 11.71 2.11
C ILE A 63 16.89 11.84 1.41
N ARG A 64 17.88 12.44 2.06
CA ARG A 64 19.22 12.63 1.47
C ARG A 64 19.93 11.30 1.22
N LYS A 65 19.83 10.36 2.15
CA LYS A 65 20.34 8.99 2.01
C LYS A 65 19.71 8.31 0.80
N SER A 66 18.38 8.34 0.69
CA SER A 66 17.64 7.76 -0.44
C SER A 66 18.06 8.39 -1.78
N LEU A 67 18.23 9.71 -1.83
CA LEU A 67 18.73 10.39 -3.03
C LEU A 67 20.17 9.99 -3.39
N SER A 68 21.05 9.83 -2.39
CA SER A 68 22.44 9.41 -2.62
C SER A 68 22.55 7.96 -3.11
N GLU A 69 21.59 7.12 -2.75
CA GLU A 69 21.43 5.74 -3.23
C GLU A 69 20.71 5.66 -4.59
N GLY A 70 20.33 6.81 -5.17
CA GLY A 70 19.68 6.89 -6.49
C GLY A 70 18.17 6.64 -6.48
N HIS A 71 17.53 6.57 -5.30
CA HIS A 71 16.08 6.39 -5.21
C HIS A 71 15.34 7.62 -5.75
N LYS A 72 14.34 7.37 -6.58
CA LYS A 72 13.47 8.41 -7.17
C LYS A 72 12.23 8.69 -6.33
N GLY A 73 12.01 7.93 -5.26
CA GLY A 73 10.87 8.10 -4.38
C GLY A 73 11.10 7.55 -2.98
N LEU A 74 10.24 7.97 -2.06
CA LEU A 74 10.24 7.56 -0.66
C LEU A 74 8.80 7.28 -0.21
N ILE A 75 8.63 6.17 0.50
CA ILE A 75 7.33 5.79 1.07
C ILE A 75 7.26 6.39 2.47
N LEU A 76 6.37 7.34 2.65
CA LEU A 76 6.05 7.94 3.94
C LEU A 76 4.96 7.11 4.62
N SER A 77 5.20 6.69 5.85
CA SER A 77 4.22 5.97 6.66
C SER A 77 4.34 6.40 8.11
N GLY A 78 3.63 5.70 8.99
CA GLY A 78 3.66 5.92 10.42
C GLY A 78 2.39 5.44 11.10
N GLY A 79 2.38 5.52 12.41
CA GLY A 79 1.17 5.30 13.18
C GLY A 79 0.20 6.47 13.09
N SER A 80 -1.08 6.14 13.06
CA SER A 80 -2.15 7.13 13.08
C SER A 80 -2.19 7.89 14.41
N THR A 81 -2.54 9.17 14.33
CA THR A 81 -2.98 9.94 15.50
C THR A 81 -4.36 9.49 15.97
N GLY A 82 -4.80 9.95 17.14
CA GLY A 82 -6.16 9.69 17.62
C GLY A 82 -7.29 10.24 16.72
N ARG A 83 -6.95 11.06 15.72
CA ARG A 83 -7.91 11.57 14.72
C ARG A 83 -8.05 10.68 13.47
N GLY A 84 -7.17 9.69 13.30
CA GLY A 84 -7.23 8.70 12.22
C GLY A 84 -6.04 8.75 11.27
N GLU A 85 -5.53 9.94 11.01
CA GLU A 85 -4.53 10.19 10.00
C GLU A 85 -3.09 10.05 10.53
N VAL A 86 -2.15 9.76 9.62
CA VAL A 86 -0.71 9.79 9.89
C VAL A 86 -0.20 11.23 9.71
N PRO A 87 0.52 11.83 10.67
CA PRO A 87 0.78 13.27 10.72
C PRO A 87 1.89 13.76 9.76
N ILE A 88 1.94 13.25 8.54
CA ILE A 88 2.97 13.55 7.52
C ILE A 88 3.06 15.05 7.22
N TRP A 89 1.93 15.77 7.21
CA TRP A 89 1.94 17.20 6.93
C TRP A 89 2.71 18.04 7.96
N LYS A 90 2.97 17.53 9.16
CA LYS A 90 3.84 18.23 10.14
C LYS A 90 5.26 18.42 9.60
N PHE A 91 5.65 17.63 8.61
CA PHE A 91 6.95 17.67 7.95
C PHE A 91 6.94 18.41 6.61
N SER A 92 5.86 19.16 6.31
CA SER A 92 5.68 19.85 5.02
C SER A 92 6.86 20.74 4.63
N ALA A 93 7.51 21.42 5.59
CA ALA A 93 8.67 22.26 5.30
C ALA A 93 9.84 21.46 4.71
N VAL A 94 10.12 20.27 5.26
CA VAL A 94 11.15 19.37 4.75
C VAL A 94 10.70 18.78 3.41
N LEU A 95 9.49 18.23 3.33
CA LEU A 95 9.01 17.57 2.12
C LEU A 95 8.93 18.52 0.91
N LYS A 96 8.45 19.76 1.11
CA LYS A 96 8.40 20.80 0.07
C LYS A 96 9.77 21.12 -0.52
N LYS A 97 10.85 21.02 0.26
CA LYS A 97 12.23 21.26 -0.21
C LYS A 97 12.70 20.21 -1.23
N TYR A 98 12.13 19.02 -1.20
CA TYR A 98 12.54 17.87 -2.02
C TYR A 98 11.48 17.37 -3.01
N LYS A 99 10.29 17.98 -3.02
CA LYS A 99 9.14 17.53 -3.84
C LYS A 99 9.41 17.42 -5.36
N ASP A 100 10.36 18.20 -5.87
CA ASP A 100 10.73 18.21 -7.30
C ASP A 100 11.92 17.27 -7.60
N LYS A 101 12.54 16.71 -6.55
CA LYS A 101 13.67 15.77 -6.65
C LYS A 101 13.27 14.34 -6.32
N MET A 102 12.15 14.15 -5.63
CA MET A 102 11.72 12.86 -5.13
C MET A 102 10.20 12.75 -5.07
N THR A 103 9.68 11.62 -5.52
CA THR A 103 8.25 11.28 -5.43
C THR A 103 7.92 10.80 -4.01
N PHE A 104 6.95 11.44 -3.37
CA PHE A 104 6.44 11.00 -2.07
C PHE A 104 5.12 10.23 -2.23
N ILE A 105 5.13 8.98 -1.77
CA ILE A 105 3.94 8.12 -1.64
C ILE A 105 3.64 7.97 -0.16
N ALA A 106 2.41 8.21 0.28
CA ALA A 106 2.08 8.30 1.70
C ALA A 106 0.98 7.32 2.12
N HIS A 107 1.21 6.54 3.18
CA HIS A 107 0.12 5.97 3.97
C HIS A 107 -0.48 7.10 4.82
N THR A 108 -1.71 7.47 4.50
CA THR A 108 -2.34 8.69 5.03
C THR A 108 -3.10 8.46 6.32
N GLY A 109 -3.52 7.22 6.61
CA GLY A 109 -4.54 6.96 7.62
C GLY A 109 -5.90 7.57 7.22
N VAL A 110 -6.87 7.54 8.13
CA VAL A 110 -8.23 8.04 7.84
C VAL A 110 -8.23 9.57 7.88
N VAL A 111 -8.35 10.22 6.72
CA VAL A 111 -8.40 11.68 6.58
C VAL A 111 -9.85 12.16 6.57
N ARG A 112 -10.25 12.91 7.60
CA ARG A 112 -11.67 13.31 7.80
C ARG A 112 -11.96 14.78 7.49
N SER A 113 -10.98 15.55 7.01
CA SER A 113 -11.20 16.95 6.66
C SER A 113 -10.49 17.35 5.37
N LYS A 114 -11.13 18.26 4.62
CA LYS A 114 -10.55 18.87 3.41
C LYS A 114 -9.24 19.59 3.71
N GLU A 115 -9.14 20.23 4.87
CA GLU A 115 -7.91 20.93 5.29
C GLU A 115 -6.73 19.95 5.41
N ILE A 116 -6.92 18.81 6.08
CA ILE A 116 -5.86 17.81 6.21
C ILE A 116 -5.50 17.21 4.84
N ALA A 117 -6.49 16.90 3.99
CA ALA A 117 -6.23 16.42 2.63
C ALA A 117 -5.38 17.41 1.80
N MET A 118 -5.70 18.71 1.88
CA MET A 118 -4.90 19.75 1.23
C MET A 118 -3.48 19.84 1.80
N LYS A 119 -3.30 19.65 3.11
CA LYS A 119 -1.98 19.63 3.73
C LYS A 119 -1.10 18.49 3.21
N PHE A 120 -1.66 17.30 2.90
CA PHE A 120 -0.91 16.24 2.20
C PHE A 120 -0.46 16.69 0.81
N LYS A 121 -1.36 17.32 0.03
CA LYS A 121 -1.02 17.85 -1.30
C LYS A 121 0.10 18.88 -1.22
N GLU A 122 -0.04 19.85 -0.32
CA GLU A 122 0.93 20.92 -0.12
C GLU A 122 2.28 20.39 0.34
N ALA A 123 2.31 19.33 1.17
CA ALA A 123 3.54 18.65 1.56
C ALA A 123 4.29 18.04 0.36
N GLY A 124 3.66 17.90 -0.80
CA GLY A 124 4.26 17.33 -2.01
C GLY A 124 3.96 15.84 -2.19
N VAL A 125 3.04 15.28 -1.41
CA VAL A 125 2.58 13.89 -1.61
C VAL A 125 1.86 13.78 -2.95
N LYS A 126 2.23 12.76 -3.72
CA LYS A 126 1.67 12.49 -5.05
C LYS A 126 0.61 11.39 -5.00
N ILE A 127 0.88 10.32 -4.26
CA ILE A 127 0.01 9.15 -4.12
C ILE A 127 -0.34 8.96 -2.64
N ALA A 128 -1.63 8.81 -2.36
CA ALA A 128 -2.16 8.50 -1.06
C ALA A 128 -2.62 7.04 -0.99
N LEU A 129 -2.08 6.32 -0.01
CA LEU A 129 -2.41 4.96 0.37
C LEU A 129 -3.25 4.99 1.65
N LEU A 130 -4.27 4.16 1.68
CA LEU A 130 -5.09 3.88 2.84
C LEU A 130 -5.72 2.51 2.64
N ASP A 131 -5.85 1.75 3.71
CA ASP A 131 -6.53 0.46 3.67
C ASP A 131 -8.04 0.71 3.68
N MET A 132 -8.78 0.14 2.73
CA MET A 132 -10.24 0.18 2.70
C MET A 132 -10.78 -1.02 3.47
N VAL A 133 -11.67 -0.75 4.43
CA VAL A 133 -12.38 -1.77 5.21
C VAL A 133 -13.86 -1.67 4.90
N GLY A 134 -14.48 -2.78 4.49
CA GLY A 134 -15.86 -2.79 4.01
C GLY A 134 -16.91 -3.08 5.08
N ASP A 135 -16.54 -3.24 6.35
CA ASP A 135 -17.50 -3.50 7.42
C ASP A 135 -17.12 -2.84 8.75
N GLU A 136 -18.15 -2.41 9.48
CA GLU A 136 -18.03 -1.71 10.76
C GLU A 136 -17.43 -2.59 11.86
N ASP A 137 -17.73 -3.89 11.84
CA ASP A 137 -17.26 -4.82 12.88
C ASP A 137 -15.74 -4.98 12.82
N THR A 138 -15.15 -5.02 11.62
CA THR A 138 -13.69 -5.04 11.47
C THR A 138 -13.06 -3.75 11.97
N ILE A 139 -13.63 -2.58 11.66
CA ILE A 139 -13.12 -1.29 12.13
C ILE A 139 -13.16 -1.23 13.67
N LYS A 140 -14.28 -1.64 14.27
CA LYS A 140 -14.47 -1.63 15.72
C LYS A 140 -13.65 -2.70 16.43
N ASP A 141 -13.76 -3.95 16.01
CA ASP A 141 -13.25 -5.09 16.78
C ASP A 141 -11.80 -5.44 16.45
N THR A 142 -11.35 -5.21 15.21
CA THR A 142 -9.98 -5.49 14.78
C THR A 142 -9.12 -4.24 14.82
N LEU A 143 -9.61 -3.10 14.34
CA LEU A 143 -8.84 -1.85 14.33
C LEU A 143 -8.99 -1.03 15.62
N GLY A 144 -10.08 -1.19 16.38
CA GLY A 144 -10.31 -0.44 17.62
C GLY A 144 -10.51 1.05 17.36
N GLN A 145 -11.01 1.41 16.18
CA GLN A 145 -11.10 2.80 15.74
C GLN A 145 -12.52 3.35 15.89
N PRO A 146 -12.69 4.64 16.26
CA PRO A 146 -14.00 5.27 16.40
C PRO A 146 -14.49 5.84 15.06
N PHE A 147 -14.37 5.06 13.99
CA PHE A 147 -14.69 5.47 12.62
C PHE A 147 -15.71 4.53 11.99
N THR A 148 -16.33 5.02 10.94
CA THR A 148 -17.27 4.28 10.10
C THR A 148 -16.64 3.88 8.77
N VAL A 149 -17.25 2.94 8.06
CA VAL A 149 -16.88 2.62 6.67
C VAL A 149 -16.99 3.86 5.77
N GLU A 150 -17.98 4.72 6.02
CA GLU A 150 -18.14 5.96 5.25
C GLU A 150 -17.03 6.98 5.55
N ASP A 151 -16.43 6.99 6.75
CA ASP A 151 -15.25 7.83 7.03
C ASP A 151 -14.04 7.40 6.19
N TYR A 152 -13.83 6.09 6.02
CA TYR A 152 -12.80 5.54 5.13
C TYR A 152 -13.05 5.93 3.68
N LEU A 153 -14.29 5.74 3.20
CA LEU A 153 -14.66 6.09 1.84
C LEU A 153 -14.49 7.60 1.57
N ASN A 154 -14.92 8.43 2.52
CA ASN A 154 -14.77 9.88 2.43
C ASN A 154 -13.31 10.34 2.48
N SER A 155 -12.44 9.63 3.19
CA SER A 155 -11.00 9.91 3.16
C SER A 155 -10.45 9.89 1.74
N PHE A 156 -10.75 8.84 0.96
CA PHE A 156 -10.34 8.78 -0.44
C PHE A 156 -10.94 9.90 -1.28
N LYS A 157 -12.24 10.18 -1.11
CA LYS A 157 -12.91 11.28 -1.84
C LYS A 157 -12.25 12.64 -1.54
N LEU A 158 -11.88 12.90 -0.29
CA LEU A 158 -11.24 14.14 0.14
C LEU A 158 -9.82 14.26 -0.43
N LEU A 159 -9.03 13.18 -0.35
CA LEU A 159 -7.67 13.12 -0.90
C LEU A 159 -7.66 13.29 -2.43
N LYS A 160 -8.58 12.63 -3.13
CA LYS A 160 -8.73 12.78 -4.58
C LYS A 160 -9.16 14.20 -4.97
N LYS A 161 -10.11 14.80 -4.24
CA LYS A 161 -10.51 16.22 -4.43
C LYS A 161 -9.38 17.21 -4.15
N ALA A 162 -8.43 16.87 -3.28
CA ALA A 162 -7.21 17.66 -3.05
C ALA A 162 -6.17 17.50 -4.17
N GLY A 163 -6.44 16.65 -5.17
CA GLY A 163 -5.57 16.42 -6.32
C GLY A 163 -4.43 15.45 -6.05
N LEU A 164 -4.58 14.54 -5.09
CA LEU A 164 -3.72 13.36 -4.95
C LEU A 164 -4.31 12.20 -5.76
N MET A 165 -3.43 11.33 -6.25
CA MET A 165 -3.90 10.03 -6.73
C MET A 165 -4.15 9.13 -5.53
N VAL A 166 -5.25 8.39 -5.54
CA VAL A 166 -5.66 7.53 -4.44
C VAL A 166 -5.57 6.08 -4.85
N VAL A 167 -4.83 5.31 -4.05
CA VAL A 167 -4.55 3.90 -4.31
C VAL A 167 -4.91 3.11 -3.04
N PRO A 168 -6.18 2.71 -2.88
CA PRO A 168 -6.62 1.89 -1.76
C PRO A 168 -5.91 0.53 -1.72
N HIS A 169 -5.65 0.06 -0.51
CA HIS A 169 -5.36 -1.35 -0.24
C HIS A 169 -6.62 -2.08 0.20
N VAL A 170 -6.87 -3.26 -0.34
CA VAL A 170 -7.88 -4.19 0.18
C VAL A 170 -7.14 -5.36 0.83
N ILE A 171 -7.25 -5.47 2.17
CA ILE A 171 -6.53 -6.48 2.96
C ILE A 171 -7.40 -7.73 3.11
N VAL A 172 -7.06 -8.79 2.39
CA VAL A 172 -7.74 -10.09 2.47
C VAL A 172 -7.43 -10.77 3.80
N GLY A 173 -8.47 -11.14 4.53
CA GLY A 173 -8.39 -11.88 5.80
C GLY A 173 -8.38 -10.99 7.03
N LEU A 174 -8.63 -9.67 6.87
CA LEU A 174 -8.72 -8.76 8.02
C LEU A 174 -10.05 -8.92 8.77
N SER A 175 -11.13 -9.20 8.03
CA SER A 175 -12.44 -9.46 8.61
C SER A 175 -12.53 -10.85 9.22
N LYS A 176 -13.18 -10.93 10.38
CA LYS A 176 -13.49 -12.21 11.03
C LYS A 176 -14.64 -12.96 10.37
N LYS A 177 -15.36 -12.32 9.44
CA LYS A 177 -16.54 -12.87 8.76
C LYS A 177 -16.21 -13.49 7.40
N GLY A 178 -14.93 -13.59 7.05
CA GLY A 178 -14.49 -14.00 5.70
C GLY A 178 -14.42 -12.81 4.74
N ILE A 179 -14.32 -13.11 3.44
CA ILE A 179 -14.00 -12.12 2.39
C ILE A 179 -15.12 -11.13 2.04
N GLU A 180 -16.30 -11.22 2.65
CA GLU A 180 -17.44 -10.35 2.35
C GLU A 180 -17.13 -8.87 2.59
N SER A 181 -16.27 -8.57 3.58
CA SER A 181 -15.81 -7.20 3.82
C SER A 181 -14.99 -6.66 2.65
N GLU A 182 -14.05 -7.46 2.16
CA GLU A 182 -13.15 -7.11 1.07
C GLU A 182 -13.90 -7.01 -0.26
N LEU A 183 -14.88 -7.87 -0.50
CA LEU A 183 -15.77 -7.79 -1.66
C LEU A 183 -16.63 -6.51 -1.61
N ASN A 184 -17.22 -6.20 -0.44
CA ASN A 184 -17.96 -4.96 -0.26
C ASN A 184 -17.06 -3.72 -0.41
N ALA A 185 -15.84 -3.76 0.13
CA ALA A 185 -14.85 -2.69 -0.04
C ALA A 185 -14.60 -2.38 -1.51
N LEU A 186 -14.44 -3.41 -2.36
CA LEU A 186 -14.29 -3.24 -3.81
C LEU A 186 -15.53 -2.62 -4.45
N ASP A 187 -16.74 -3.03 -4.07
CA ASP A 187 -17.98 -2.44 -4.60
C ASP A 187 -18.12 -0.96 -4.21
N MET A 188 -17.80 -0.60 -2.97
CA MET A 188 -17.83 0.79 -2.48
C MET A 188 -16.79 1.67 -3.16
N LEU A 189 -15.57 1.16 -3.39
CA LEU A 189 -14.49 1.90 -4.04
C LEU A 189 -14.83 2.33 -5.47
N ARG A 190 -15.80 1.71 -6.14
CA ARG A 190 -16.30 2.18 -7.45
C ARG A 190 -16.80 3.63 -7.37
N GLY A 191 -17.44 4.01 -6.26
CA GLY A 191 -17.90 5.38 -6.00
C GLY A 191 -16.77 6.40 -5.74
N VAL A 192 -15.54 5.93 -5.49
CA VAL A 192 -14.35 6.77 -5.32
C VAL A 192 -13.62 6.98 -6.66
N SER A 193 -13.75 6.03 -7.59
CA SER A 193 -12.96 5.97 -8.83
C SER A 193 -11.45 6.04 -8.55
N PRO A 194 -10.87 5.03 -7.87
CA PRO A 194 -9.46 5.03 -7.50
C PRO A 194 -8.53 5.06 -8.71
N ASP A 195 -7.29 5.49 -8.52
CA ASP A 195 -6.29 5.58 -9.59
C ASP A 195 -5.52 4.26 -9.81
N ALA A 196 -5.53 3.38 -8.80
CA ALA A 196 -5.21 1.95 -8.86
C ALA A 196 -5.82 1.25 -7.65
N VAL A 197 -5.94 -0.09 -7.69
CA VAL A 197 -6.36 -0.91 -6.55
C VAL A 197 -5.29 -1.93 -6.26
N ILE A 198 -4.91 -2.05 -4.99
CA ILE A 198 -3.89 -3.02 -4.58
C ILE A 198 -4.55 -4.01 -3.62
N VAL A 199 -4.52 -5.29 -4.00
CA VAL A 199 -4.96 -6.39 -3.12
C VAL A 199 -3.76 -6.88 -2.33
N VAL A 200 -3.88 -6.89 -1.02
CA VAL A 200 -2.87 -7.38 -0.06
C VAL A 200 -3.49 -8.47 0.79
N GLY A 201 -2.67 -9.26 1.47
CA GLY A 201 -3.13 -10.32 2.36
C GLY A 201 -2.68 -10.06 3.80
N LEU A 202 -3.50 -10.42 4.77
CA LEU A 202 -3.14 -10.25 6.16
C LEU A 202 -1.87 -11.05 6.51
N MET A 203 -0.85 -10.33 6.98
CA MET A 203 0.41 -10.92 7.44
C MET A 203 0.39 -11.19 8.94
N PRO A 204 0.98 -12.31 9.42
CA PRO A 204 1.14 -12.58 10.84
C PRO A 204 2.27 -11.72 11.39
N LEU A 205 1.93 -10.49 11.80
CA LEU A 205 2.90 -9.54 12.35
C LEU A 205 3.15 -9.74 13.85
N SER A 206 2.33 -10.53 14.55
CA SER A 206 2.52 -10.86 15.96
C SER A 206 2.07 -12.29 16.23
N SER A 207 2.85 -13.03 17.02
CA SER A 207 2.50 -14.37 17.52
C SER A 207 1.32 -14.35 18.49
N SER A 208 0.99 -13.19 19.07
CA SER A 208 -0.11 -13.02 20.03
C SER A 208 -1.50 -13.00 19.39
N ASN A 209 -1.58 -12.95 18.07
CA ASN A 209 -2.84 -12.70 17.37
C ASN A 209 -3.34 -13.96 16.67
N SER A 210 -4.56 -14.37 17.00
CA SER A 210 -5.27 -15.50 16.40
C SER A 210 -5.83 -15.22 14.99
N PHE A 211 -5.32 -14.20 14.28
CA PHE A 211 -5.77 -13.96 12.92
C PHE A 211 -5.24 -15.04 11.99
N ARG A 212 -6.15 -15.72 11.32
CA ARG A 212 -5.82 -16.67 10.26
C ARG A 212 -5.33 -15.89 9.04
N GLN A 213 -4.24 -16.35 8.44
CA GLN A 213 -3.85 -15.86 7.11
C GLN A 213 -4.95 -16.19 6.10
N PRO A 214 -5.20 -15.33 5.10
CA PRO A 214 -6.17 -15.64 4.05
C PRO A 214 -5.74 -16.89 3.28
N GLU A 215 -6.70 -17.71 2.87
CA GLU A 215 -6.40 -18.84 2.00
C GLU A 215 -6.07 -18.35 0.57
N PRO A 216 -5.30 -19.11 -0.22
CA PRO A 216 -5.04 -18.78 -1.62
C PRO A 216 -6.32 -18.48 -2.41
N GLU A 217 -7.38 -19.26 -2.19
CA GLU A 217 -8.68 -19.11 -2.86
C GLU A 217 -9.37 -17.79 -2.51
N ASP A 218 -9.23 -17.32 -1.26
CA ASP A 218 -9.75 -16.03 -0.81
C ASP A 218 -9.06 -14.90 -1.57
N MET A 219 -7.73 -14.94 -1.66
CA MET A 219 -6.95 -13.95 -2.39
C MET A 219 -7.30 -13.94 -3.88
N ILE A 220 -7.42 -15.11 -4.51
CA ILE A 220 -7.82 -15.26 -5.91
C ILE A 220 -9.20 -14.67 -6.15
N THR A 221 -10.17 -14.95 -5.28
CA THR A 221 -11.55 -14.46 -5.40
C THR A 221 -11.60 -12.93 -5.35
N VAL A 222 -10.91 -12.33 -4.38
CA VAL A 222 -10.85 -10.86 -4.23
C VAL A 222 -10.10 -10.22 -5.40
N MET A 223 -8.98 -10.79 -5.85
CA MET A 223 -8.24 -10.29 -7.01
C MET A 223 -9.06 -10.36 -8.29
N LYS A 224 -9.79 -11.47 -8.51
CA LYS A 224 -10.70 -11.62 -9.65
C LYS A 224 -11.74 -10.51 -9.66
N LYS A 225 -12.45 -10.34 -8.54
CA LYS A 225 -13.45 -9.27 -8.37
C LYS A 225 -12.83 -7.89 -8.63
N ALA A 226 -11.64 -7.61 -8.10
CA ALA A 226 -10.95 -6.34 -8.30
C ALA A 226 -10.65 -6.10 -9.80
N ARG A 227 -10.04 -7.09 -10.48
CA ARG A 227 -9.74 -6.98 -11.91
C ARG A 227 -11.00 -6.78 -12.76
N ASP A 228 -12.07 -7.51 -12.46
CA ASP A 228 -13.35 -7.42 -13.19
C ASP A 228 -14.09 -6.10 -12.93
N SER A 229 -13.89 -5.47 -11.76
CA SER A 229 -14.64 -4.28 -11.34
C SER A 229 -13.98 -2.96 -11.74
N PHE A 230 -12.67 -2.96 -12.01
CA PHE A 230 -11.88 -1.75 -12.23
C PHE A 230 -11.12 -1.81 -13.55
N SER A 231 -11.14 -0.73 -14.34
CA SER A 231 -10.32 -0.59 -15.56
C SER A 231 -8.93 0.01 -15.28
N VAL A 232 -8.76 0.64 -14.12
CA VAL A 232 -7.48 1.15 -13.60
C VAL A 232 -6.53 0.00 -13.24
N PRO A 233 -5.25 0.27 -12.97
CA PRO A 233 -4.32 -0.77 -12.56
C PRO A 233 -4.78 -1.55 -11.33
N VAL A 234 -4.68 -2.87 -11.39
CA VAL A 234 -4.94 -3.78 -10.26
C VAL A 234 -3.69 -4.60 -9.97
N MET A 235 -3.24 -4.55 -8.71
CA MET A 235 -1.97 -5.10 -8.26
C MET A 235 -2.15 -6.16 -7.19
N LEU A 236 -1.29 -7.17 -7.21
CA LEU A 236 -1.04 -8.03 -6.06
C LEU A 236 0.11 -7.43 -5.22
N GLY A 237 -0.24 -6.83 -4.08
CA GLY A 237 0.62 -5.95 -3.28
C GLY A 237 1.61 -6.68 -2.37
N CYS A 238 2.53 -5.91 -1.76
CA CYS A 238 3.71 -6.44 -1.07
C CYS A 238 3.44 -7.17 0.24
N ALA A 239 2.45 -6.72 0.99
CA ALA A 239 2.09 -7.29 2.29
C ALA A 239 1.14 -8.46 2.06
N ARG A 240 1.65 -9.70 2.07
CA ARG A 240 0.82 -10.91 1.97
C ARG A 240 1.57 -12.14 2.48
N PRO A 241 0.86 -13.22 2.83
CA PRO A 241 1.46 -14.54 2.92
C PRO A 241 2.16 -14.95 1.60
N ARG A 242 3.24 -15.72 1.70
CA ARG A 242 4.10 -16.12 0.57
C ARG A 242 4.58 -17.57 0.73
N GLY A 243 5.40 -18.03 -0.22
CA GLY A 243 5.92 -19.39 -0.29
C GLY A 243 5.08 -20.29 -1.18
N ARG A 244 5.46 -21.57 -1.26
CA ARG A 244 4.94 -22.53 -2.26
C ARG A 244 3.40 -22.60 -2.33
N ARG A 245 2.72 -22.49 -1.18
CA ARG A 245 1.25 -22.48 -1.09
C ARG A 245 0.61 -21.31 -1.86
N TYR A 246 1.28 -20.17 -1.97
CA TYR A 246 0.73 -18.97 -2.60
C TYR A 246 1.22 -18.76 -4.03
N LEU A 247 1.98 -19.70 -4.60
CA LEU A 247 2.39 -19.64 -6.01
C LEU A 247 1.19 -19.64 -6.97
N GLU A 248 0.11 -20.34 -6.62
CA GLU A 248 -1.12 -20.33 -7.40
C GLU A 248 -1.77 -18.95 -7.47
N VAL A 249 -1.67 -18.17 -6.38
CA VAL A 249 -2.16 -16.78 -6.32
C VAL A 249 -1.37 -15.90 -7.30
N GLU A 250 -0.05 -16.07 -7.33
CA GLU A 250 0.83 -15.31 -8.22
C GLU A 250 0.65 -15.71 -9.69
N LYS A 251 0.55 -17.02 -9.98
CA LYS A 251 0.26 -17.53 -11.34
C LYS A 251 -1.12 -17.06 -11.81
N PHE A 252 -2.13 -17.07 -10.94
CA PHE A 252 -3.43 -16.49 -11.23
C PHE A 252 -3.31 -15.00 -11.59
N ALA A 253 -2.53 -14.21 -10.85
CA ALA A 253 -2.33 -12.80 -11.16
C ALA A 253 -1.70 -12.59 -12.57
N VAL A 254 -0.77 -13.46 -12.97
CA VAL A 254 -0.20 -13.45 -14.32
C VAL A 254 -1.28 -13.76 -15.38
N ASP A 255 -2.01 -14.85 -15.18
CA ASP A 255 -2.97 -15.40 -16.15
C ASP A 255 -4.25 -14.57 -16.27
N TYR A 256 -4.71 -13.98 -15.17
CA TYR A 256 -5.91 -13.15 -15.09
C TYR A 256 -5.61 -11.66 -15.35
N GLU A 257 -4.49 -11.37 -16.01
CA GLU A 257 -4.10 -10.03 -16.48
C GLU A 257 -4.16 -8.93 -15.39
N LEU A 258 -3.72 -9.24 -14.16
CA LEU A 258 -3.35 -8.18 -13.21
C LEU A 258 -2.17 -7.39 -13.78
N ASP A 259 -2.10 -6.11 -13.41
CA ASP A 259 -1.12 -5.18 -13.97
C ASP A 259 0.26 -5.34 -13.31
N GLY A 260 0.33 -5.94 -12.13
CA GLY A 260 1.61 -6.21 -11.50
C GLY A 260 1.57 -6.94 -10.17
N ILE A 261 2.76 -7.36 -9.74
CA ILE A 261 3.00 -8.18 -8.55
C ILE A 261 4.20 -7.59 -7.81
N ALA A 262 4.04 -7.32 -6.52
CA ALA A 262 5.15 -6.99 -5.64
C ALA A 262 5.77 -8.26 -5.06
N PHE A 263 7.11 -8.32 -5.05
CA PHE A 263 7.92 -9.44 -4.56
C PHE A 263 7.41 -10.80 -5.08
N PRO A 264 7.34 -11.02 -6.41
CA PRO A 264 6.98 -12.34 -6.97
C PRO A 264 8.02 -13.39 -6.57
N GLU A 265 7.63 -14.66 -6.41
CA GLU A 265 8.63 -15.74 -6.33
C GLU A 265 9.35 -15.90 -7.69
N GLU A 266 10.58 -16.39 -7.68
CA GLU A 266 11.37 -16.56 -8.91
C GLU A 266 10.65 -17.46 -9.94
N GLU A 267 9.95 -18.50 -9.47
CA GLU A 267 9.10 -19.34 -10.30
C GLU A 267 8.01 -18.53 -11.03
N THR A 268 7.41 -17.55 -10.35
CA THR A 268 6.43 -16.63 -10.95
C THR A 268 7.08 -15.71 -11.97
N ILE A 269 8.31 -15.23 -11.73
CA ILE A 269 9.03 -14.39 -12.71
C ILE A 269 9.26 -15.18 -14.00
N ASN A 270 9.79 -16.40 -13.89
CA ASN A 270 10.01 -17.29 -15.04
C ASN A 270 8.70 -17.60 -15.76
N TYR A 271 7.63 -17.87 -15.02
CA TYR A 271 6.30 -18.09 -15.57
C TYR A 271 5.78 -16.86 -16.34
N ALA A 272 5.90 -15.66 -15.76
CA ALA A 272 5.47 -14.42 -16.38
C ALA A 272 6.26 -14.12 -17.67
N LEU A 273 7.58 -14.31 -17.67
CA LEU A 273 8.45 -14.13 -18.85
C LEU A 273 8.03 -15.03 -20.03
N SER A 274 7.50 -16.22 -19.75
CA SER A 274 6.99 -17.14 -20.79
C SER A 274 5.65 -16.73 -21.40
N LYS A 275 4.92 -15.79 -20.78
CA LYS A 275 3.53 -15.45 -21.16
C LYS A 275 3.28 -13.99 -21.51
N ARG A 276 4.00 -13.06 -20.87
CA ARG A 276 3.73 -11.62 -20.91
C ARG A 276 5.03 -10.85 -21.04
N GLN A 277 4.95 -9.65 -21.58
CA GLN A 277 6.04 -8.68 -21.45
C GLN A 277 6.20 -8.30 -19.98
N VAL A 278 7.40 -8.50 -19.43
CA VAL A 278 7.72 -8.22 -18.03
C VAL A 278 8.50 -6.90 -17.92
N VAL A 279 8.11 -6.07 -16.97
CA VAL A 279 8.82 -4.83 -16.61
C VAL A 279 9.22 -4.89 -15.14
N PHE A 280 10.51 -4.76 -14.85
CA PHE A 280 11.02 -4.74 -13.48
C PHE A 280 11.09 -3.31 -12.94
N ASN A 281 10.70 -3.10 -11.68
CA ASN A 281 10.72 -1.80 -11.04
C ASN A 281 11.12 -1.93 -9.56
N SER A 282 11.95 -1.00 -9.08
CA SER A 282 12.39 -0.95 -7.68
C SER A 282 11.52 -0.02 -6.80
N SER A 283 10.50 0.61 -7.39
CA SER A 283 9.56 1.48 -6.67
C SER A 283 8.51 0.74 -5.83
N CYS A 284 7.69 1.50 -5.11
CA CYS A 284 6.52 0.97 -4.41
C CYS A 284 5.48 0.40 -5.41
N CYS A 285 4.73 -0.64 -5.03
CA CYS A 285 3.65 -1.18 -5.85
C CYS A 285 2.56 -0.16 -6.24
N ALA A 286 2.39 0.92 -5.47
CA ALA A 286 1.49 2.01 -5.82
C ALA A 286 2.01 2.92 -6.94
N ASN A 287 3.31 2.85 -7.26
CA ASN A 287 3.90 3.59 -8.38
C ASN A 287 3.36 3.12 -9.74
N VAL A 288 2.66 1.98 -9.79
CA VAL A 288 1.97 1.48 -11.00
C VAL A 288 1.08 2.53 -11.66
N VAL A 289 0.51 3.44 -10.87
CA VAL A 289 -0.30 4.54 -11.40
C VAL A 289 0.53 5.39 -12.37
N PHE A 290 1.77 5.71 -12.00
CA PHE A 290 2.69 6.46 -12.86
C PHE A 290 3.24 5.61 -14.00
N ASP A 291 3.59 4.35 -13.73
CA ASP A 291 4.20 3.47 -14.72
C ASP A 291 3.26 3.10 -15.87
N ILE A 292 1.94 3.06 -15.61
CA ILE A 292 0.92 2.67 -16.61
C ILE A 292 0.17 3.88 -17.15
N LEU A 293 -0.19 4.87 -16.31
CA LEU A 293 -0.96 6.02 -16.77
C LEU A 293 -0.08 7.13 -17.36
N GLY A 294 1.26 7.02 -17.25
CA GLY A 294 2.21 7.97 -17.84
C GLY A 294 2.12 9.38 -17.25
N VAL A 295 1.54 9.51 -16.06
CA VAL A 295 1.47 10.79 -15.35
C VAL A 295 2.84 11.06 -14.73
N VAL A 296 3.53 12.13 -15.11
CA VAL A 296 4.77 12.61 -14.47
C VAL A 296 4.50 13.97 -13.87
#